data_AF-A0A662FSW4-F1
#
_entry.id   AF-A0A662FSW4-F1
#
_cell.length_a   1.000
_cell.length_b   1.000
_cell.length_c   1.000
_cell.angle_alpha   90.00
_cell.angle_beta   90.00
_cell.angle_gamma   90.00
#
_symmetry.space_group_name_H-M   'P 1'
#
loop_
_entity.id
_entity.type
_entity.pdbx_description
1 polymer ?
#
loop_
_entity_poly.entity_id
_entity_poly.type
_entity_poly.pdbx_seq_one_letter_code
_entity_poly.pdbx_strand_id
1 'polypeptide(L)'
;VRQFYLPAKYASQTGEVKAYYPLLMINASVSVARERPPVRINDNLLFLLDAKESFSDEDYQKGKRCGLTPRELNMRELTTSWRKDFKFFDVPDSYSRATFFKTLSRDIRDYIYRTYPLKIYKHKILGIYSNVGESKEAFLMRIRQKIEASLSEEENKLIEKYRKKFENIRHRISSYREKIRILKTDIEGLERQLNLYSAGTIFSLISRRTAYSKIATAARIRDRINIKREKIRLLEREIERLRSQEFILTEELKNKLEKIRKHYYDVNETVKEMRLHIKKSEIEIREISIVWVPLSLDSASLKPRRNLYTGKYLDSNS
;
A
#
# COMPACT_ATOMS: atom_id res chain seq x y z
N VAL A 1 5.66 -29.62 36.75
CA VAL A 1 5.09 -29.17 35.46
C VAL A 1 3.58 -29.40 35.48
N ARG A 2 2.77 -28.56 34.82
CA ARG A 2 1.31 -28.79 34.74
C ARG A 2 1.02 -29.98 33.83
N GLN A 3 -0.05 -30.71 34.15
CA GLN A 3 -0.50 -31.86 33.37
C GLN A 3 -1.94 -31.66 32.93
N PHE A 4 -2.21 -31.94 31.67
CA PHE A 4 -3.52 -31.86 31.06
C PHE A 4 -3.84 -33.16 30.33
N TYR A 5 -5.13 -33.45 30.21
CA TYR A 5 -5.64 -34.64 29.57
C TYR A 5 -6.54 -34.25 28.42
N LEU A 6 -6.36 -34.92 27.29
CA LEU A 6 -7.30 -34.80 26.18
C LEU A 6 -8.47 -35.78 26.36
N PRO A 7 -9.70 -35.35 26.04
CA PRO A 7 -10.85 -36.22 26.11
C PRO A 7 -10.78 -37.27 25.00
N ALA A 8 -11.11 -38.52 25.33
CA ALA A 8 -11.34 -39.54 24.32
C ALA A 8 -12.72 -39.31 23.67
N LYS A 9 -12.72 -38.75 22.46
CA LYS A 9 -13.92 -38.47 21.66
C LYS A 9 -14.41 -39.68 20.89
N TYR A 10 -13.51 -40.61 20.59
CA TYR A 10 -13.79 -41.83 19.83
C TYR A 10 -13.63 -43.07 20.71
N ALA A 11 -14.45 -44.09 20.43
CA ALA A 11 -14.36 -45.38 21.10
C ALA A 11 -13.17 -46.21 20.60
N SER A 12 -12.57 -47.00 21.49
CA SER A 12 -11.65 -48.08 21.14
C SER A 12 -12.42 -49.31 20.65
N GLN A 13 -11.77 -50.18 19.89
CA GLN A 13 -12.37 -51.45 19.48
C GLN A 13 -12.34 -52.46 20.64
N THR A 14 -13.22 -53.47 20.57
CA THR A 14 -13.28 -54.57 21.54
C THR A 14 -11.94 -55.31 21.57
N GLY A 15 -11.31 -55.41 22.75
CA GLY A 15 -10.02 -56.06 22.92
C GLY A 15 -8.79 -55.15 22.74
N GLU A 16 -8.96 -53.85 22.47
CA GLU A 16 -7.84 -52.88 22.48
C GLU A 16 -7.57 -52.36 23.90
N VAL A 17 -6.32 -52.03 24.19
CA VAL A 17 -5.92 -51.40 25.45
C VAL A 17 -5.97 -49.88 25.30
N LYS A 18 -6.66 -49.19 26.21
CA LYS A 18 -6.66 -47.72 26.24
C LYS A 18 -5.51 -47.20 27.09
N ALA A 19 -4.75 -46.26 26.56
CA ALA A 19 -3.64 -45.66 27.27
C ALA A 19 -3.49 -44.17 26.98
N TYR A 20 -2.98 -43.43 27.95
CA TYR A 20 -2.54 -42.07 27.81
C TYR A 20 -1.06 -42.02 27.44
N TYR A 21 -0.76 -41.39 26.31
CA TYR A 21 0.59 -41.15 25.84
C TYR A 21 1.02 -39.70 26.15
N PRO A 22 2.17 -39.48 26.81
CA PRO A 22 2.61 -38.15 27.19
C PRO A 22 3.25 -37.42 26.02
N LEU A 23 2.72 -36.23 25.72
CA LEU A 23 3.39 -35.24 24.88
C LEU A 23 3.77 -34.03 25.71
N LEU A 24 4.88 -33.39 25.37
CA LEU A 24 5.17 -32.03 25.82
C LEU A 24 4.50 -31.04 24.90
N MET A 25 3.73 -30.14 25.51
CA MET A 25 3.16 -28.99 24.85
C MET A 25 3.90 -27.74 25.29
N ILE A 26 4.44 -27.01 24.33
CA ILE A 26 5.15 -25.74 24.57
C ILE A 26 4.39 -24.62 23.87
N ASN A 27 3.92 -23.65 24.65
CA ASN A 27 3.31 -22.43 24.16
C ASN A 27 4.34 -21.30 24.26
N ALA A 28 4.68 -20.71 23.12
CA ALA A 28 5.60 -19.59 23.01
C ALA A 28 4.93 -18.44 22.26
N SER A 29 5.42 -17.22 22.48
CA SER A 29 5.02 -16.08 21.67
C SER A 29 6.22 -15.28 21.19
N VAL A 30 6.10 -14.78 19.96
CA VAL A 30 7.05 -13.86 19.34
C VAL A 30 6.37 -12.51 19.19
N SER A 31 6.87 -11.51 19.91
CA SER A 31 6.35 -10.15 19.90
C SER A 31 7.44 -9.18 19.44
N VAL A 32 7.27 -8.64 18.24
CA VAL A 32 8.23 -7.72 17.62
C VAL A 32 7.53 -6.39 17.36
N ALA A 33 8.13 -5.31 17.83
CA ALA A 33 7.69 -3.95 17.52
C ALA A 33 8.92 -3.08 17.24
N ARG A 34 9.08 -2.67 15.98
CA ARG A 34 10.21 -1.86 15.51
C ARG A 34 9.71 -0.79 14.56
N GLU A 35 10.29 0.40 14.62
CA GLU A 35 9.95 1.50 13.71
C GLU A 35 10.80 1.47 12.42
N ARG A 36 12.02 0.93 12.49
CA ARG A 36 12.98 0.93 11.39
C ARG A 36 13.74 -0.41 11.32
N PRO A 37 13.47 -1.26 10.32
CA PRO A 37 12.29 -1.22 9.45
C PRO A 37 10.98 -1.39 10.25
N PRO A 38 9.84 -0.87 9.77
CA PRO A 38 8.56 -0.98 10.45
C PRO A 38 8.12 -2.45 10.46
N VAL A 39 8.09 -3.05 11.64
CA VAL A 39 7.69 -4.44 11.85
C VAL A 39 6.86 -4.49 13.12
N ARG A 40 5.64 -5.02 12.99
CA ARG A 40 4.78 -5.35 14.13
C ARG A 40 4.26 -6.76 13.98
N ILE A 41 4.59 -7.62 14.94
CA ILE A 41 4.26 -9.04 14.94
C ILE A 41 3.84 -9.43 16.36
N ASN A 42 2.81 -10.26 16.44
CA ASN A 42 2.41 -10.94 17.66
C ASN A 42 1.93 -12.35 17.28
N ASP A 43 2.87 -13.28 17.26
CA ASP A 43 2.62 -14.66 16.86
C ASP A 43 2.65 -15.56 18.09
N ASN A 44 1.68 -16.48 18.17
CA ASN A 44 1.69 -17.56 19.14
C ASN A 44 2.13 -18.85 18.43
N LEU A 45 3.13 -19.51 18.99
CA LEU A 45 3.73 -20.74 18.50
C LEU A 45 3.39 -21.87 19.46
N LEU A 46 2.89 -22.98 18.93
CA LEU A 46 2.56 -24.17 19.69
C LEU A 46 3.37 -25.36 19.16
N PHE A 47 4.15 -25.98 20.04
CA PHE A 47 4.95 -27.16 19.73
C PHE A 47 4.39 -28.38 20.48
N LEU A 48 4.41 -29.52 19.82
CA LEU A 48 4.10 -30.83 20.38
C LEU A 48 5.31 -31.74 20.21
N LEU A 49 5.90 -32.17 21.31
CA LEU A 49 7.11 -33.01 21.33
C LEU A 49 6.82 -34.32 22.06
N ASP A 50 7.48 -35.39 21.65
CA ASP A 50 7.43 -36.65 22.41
C ASP A 50 8.12 -36.46 23.77
N ALA A 51 7.61 -37.13 24.80
CA ALA A 51 8.22 -37.08 26.12
C ALA A 51 9.53 -37.89 26.15
N LYS A 52 10.67 -37.21 25.96
CA LYS A 52 12.02 -37.79 26.01
C LYS A 52 13.03 -36.90 26.74
N GLU A 53 14.25 -37.41 26.93
CA GLU A 53 15.33 -36.77 27.70
C GLU A 53 16.12 -35.69 26.93
N SER A 54 16.17 -35.76 25.60
CA SER A 54 16.92 -34.81 24.78
C SER A 54 16.21 -34.48 23.46
N PHE A 55 16.34 -33.23 23.00
CA PHE A 55 15.66 -32.71 21.82
C PHE A 55 16.66 -32.14 20.81
N SER A 56 16.42 -32.44 19.55
CA SER A 56 17.13 -31.92 18.40
C SER A 56 16.26 -30.90 17.65
N ASP A 57 16.85 -30.16 16.71
CA ASP A 57 16.11 -29.24 15.85
C ASP A 57 14.98 -29.96 15.06
N GLU A 58 15.20 -31.21 14.65
CA GLU A 58 14.19 -32.02 13.95
C GLU A 58 12.94 -32.27 14.81
N ASP A 59 13.12 -32.41 16.13
CA ASP A 59 12.01 -32.63 17.03
C ASP A 59 11.07 -31.42 17.09
N TYR A 60 11.63 -30.22 17.01
CA TYR A 60 10.88 -28.97 16.98
C TYR A 60 10.22 -28.70 15.61
N GLN A 61 10.74 -29.29 14.53
CA GLN A 61 10.16 -29.19 13.19
C GLN A 61 9.00 -30.17 12.96
N LYS A 62 9.02 -31.32 13.62
CA LYS A 62 7.98 -32.35 13.48
C LYS A 62 6.62 -31.83 13.99
N GLY A 63 5.78 -31.41 13.05
CA GLY A 63 4.47 -30.81 13.32
C GLY A 63 3.32 -31.78 13.60
N LYS A 64 3.56 -33.09 13.64
CA LYS A 64 2.53 -34.12 13.90
C LYS A 64 3.08 -35.17 14.86
N ARG A 65 2.37 -35.44 15.96
CA ARG A 65 2.70 -36.46 16.96
C ARG A 65 1.46 -37.25 17.32
N CYS A 66 1.54 -38.57 17.34
CA CYS A 66 0.41 -39.43 17.65
C CYS A 66 -0.86 -39.08 16.85
N GLY A 67 -0.76 -38.73 15.56
CA GLY A 67 -1.95 -38.35 14.77
C GLY A 67 -2.56 -36.97 15.11
N LEU A 68 -1.88 -36.18 15.93
CA LEU A 68 -2.30 -34.84 16.36
C LEU A 68 -1.30 -33.79 15.85
N THR A 69 -1.81 -32.71 15.27
CA THR A 69 -1.02 -31.52 14.93
C THR A 69 -1.32 -30.38 15.92
N PRO A 70 -0.41 -29.41 16.12
CA PRO A 70 -0.69 -28.24 16.97
C PRO A 70 -1.99 -27.50 16.62
N ARG A 71 -2.37 -27.45 15.33
CA ARG A 71 -3.61 -26.79 14.89
C ARG A 71 -4.89 -27.53 15.29
N GLU A 72 -4.80 -28.83 15.51
CA GLU A 72 -5.93 -29.69 15.89
C GLU A 72 -6.11 -29.76 17.42
N LEU A 73 -5.13 -29.25 18.18
CA LEU A 73 -5.22 -29.16 19.62
C LEU A 73 -6.11 -27.99 20.03
N ASN A 74 -7.26 -28.29 20.63
CA ASN A 74 -8.13 -27.27 21.20
C ASN A 74 -7.81 -27.09 22.68
N MET A 75 -7.13 -25.99 23.01
CA MET A 75 -6.74 -25.66 24.40
C MET A 75 -7.92 -25.61 25.38
N ARG A 76 -9.14 -25.33 24.90
CA ARG A 76 -10.35 -25.27 25.75
C ARG A 76 -10.86 -26.64 26.19
N GLU A 77 -10.42 -27.71 25.53
CA GLU A 77 -10.83 -29.08 25.84
C GLU A 77 -9.85 -29.79 26.77
N LEU A 78 -8.73 -29.15 27.12
CA LEU A 78 -7.77 -29.67 28.08
C LEU A 78 -8.39 -29.75 29.47
N THR A 79 -8.41 -30.96 30.05
CA THR A 79 -8.90 -31.20 31.41
C THR A 79 -7.77 -31.52 32.37
N THR A 80 -8.00 -31.37 33.67
CA THR A 80 -7.08 -31.84 34.72
C THR A 80 -7.45 -33.23 35.26
N SER A 81 -8.62 -33.76 34.86
CA SER A 81 -9.10 -35.09 35.21
C SER A 81 -8.82 -36.10 34.09
N TRP A 82 -8.43 -37.31 34.48
CA TRP A 82 -8.21 -38.44 33.58
C TRP A 82 -9.28 -39.53 33.77
N ARG A 83 -9.42 -40.41 32.77
CA ARG A 83 -10.32 -41.56 32.86
C ARG A 83 -9.60 -42.76 33.48
N LYS A 84 -10.25 -43.43 34.44
CA LYS A 84 -9.66 -44.56 35.20
C LYS A 84 -9.45 -45.83 34.36
N ASP A 85 -10.15 -45.99 33.25
CA ASP A 85 -10.02 -47.13 32.33
C ASP A 85 -8.81 -47.03 31.39
N PHE A 86 -8.00 -45.97 31.51
CA PHE A 86 -6.81 -45.75 30.71
C PHE A 86 -5.55 -46.07 31.53
N LYS A 87 -4.63 -46.82 30.91
CA LYS A 87 -3.25 -46.97 31.39
C LYS A 87 -2.42 -45.74 31.03
N PHE A 88 -1.19 -45.67 31.52
CA PHE A 88 -0.27 -44.56 31.25
C PHE A 88 1.03 -45.10 30.65
N PHE A 89 1.57 -44.38 29.69
CA PHE A 89 2.97 -44.55 29.30
C PHE A 89 3.86 -43.84 30.32
N ASP A 90 5.05 -44.37 30.52
CA ASP A 90 6.04 -43.79 31.41
C ASP A 90 6.53 -42.43 30.88
N VAL A 91 6.84 -41.54 31.83
CA VAL A 91 7.52 -40.27 31.55
C VAL A 91 8.94 -40.37 32.09
N PRO A 92 9.93 -39.74 31.43
CA PRO A 92 11.29 -39.75 31.93
C PRO A 92 11.39 -39.11 33.32
N ASP A 93 12.21 -39.67 34.21
CA ASP A 93 12.38 -39.19 35.59
C ASP A 93 12.80 -37.72 35.66
N SER A 94 13.47 -37.22 34.62
CA SER A 94 13.86 -35.82 34.51
C SER A 94 12.69 -34.82 34.57
N TYR A 95 11.47 -35.26 34.27
CA TYR A 95 10.26 -34.43 34.23
C TYR A 95 9.76 -34.08 35.64
N SER A 96 10.34 -34.69 36.68
CA SER A 96 10.17 -34.26 38.07
C SER A 96 11.06 -33.06 38.44
N ARG A 97 12.13 -32.80 37.68
CA ARG A 97 13.15 -31.80 38.00
C ARG A 97 12.88 -30.47 37.29
N ALA A 98 12.82 -29.39 38.06
CA ALA A 98 12.65 -28.04 37.50
C ALA A 98 13.79 -27.62 36.56
N THR A 99 14.99 -28.17 36.76
CA THR A 99 16.17 -27.92 35.93
C THR A 99 15.97 -28.39 34.49
N PHE A 100 15.26 -29.50 34.26
CA PHE A 100 14.96 -30.01 32.92
C PHE A 100 14.14 -29.00 32.11
N PHE A 101 13.03 -28.51 32.66
CA PHE A 101 12.17 -27.54 31.98
C PHE A 101 12.85 -26.20 31.75
N LYS A 102 13.75 -25.79 32.66
CA LYS A 102 14.57 -24.58 32.48
C LYS A 102 15.51 -24.73 31.28
N THR A 103 16.16 -25.89 31.12
CA THR A 103 17.00 -26.21 29.96
C THR A 103 16.16 -26.26 28.68
N LEU A 104 15.06 -27.01 28.68
CA LEU A 104 14.15 -27.10 27.53
C LEU A 104 13.62 -25.72 27.10
N SER A 105 13.23 -24.87 28.04
CA SER A 105 12.78 -23.49 27.76
C SER A 105 13.85 -22.64 27.09
N ARG A 106 15.12 -22.79 27.50
CA ARG A 106 16.25 -22.11 26.85
C ARG A 106 16.46 -22.66 25.44
N ASP A 107 16.44 -23.98 25.28
CA ASP A 107 16.78 -24.63 24.02
C ASP A 107 15.71 -24.35 22.95
N ILE A 108 14.41 -24.40 23.30
CA ILE A 108 13.33 -24.01 22.39
C ILE A 108 13.37 -22.52 22.04
N ARG A 109 13.72 -21.64 23.01
CA ARG A 109 13.89 -20.21 22.74
C ARG A 109 15.02 -19.98 21.73
N ASP A 110 16.12 -20.71 21.88
CA ASP A 110 17.27 -20.63 20.99
C ASP A 110 16.95 -21.18 19.59
N TYR A 111 16.17 -22.25 19.51
CA TYR A 111 15.61 -22.74 18.26
C TYR A 111 14.72 -21.71 17.55
N ILE A 112 13.75 -21.11 18.25
CA ILE A 112 12.86 -20.07 17.70
C ILE A 112 13.71 -18.88 17.23
N TYR A 113 14.66 -18.42 18.03
CA TYR A 113 15.56 -17.32 17.66
C TYR A 113 16.32 -17.56 16.36
N ARG A 114 16.78 -18.80 16.13
CA ARG A 114 17.53 -19.18 14.92
C ARG A 114 16.65 -19.38 13.69
N THR A 115 15.44 -19.89 13.87
CA THR A 115 14.62 -20.42 12.77
C THR A 115 13.41 -19.55 12.41
N TYR A 116 12.99 -18.64 13.30
CA TYR A 116 11.79 -17.84 13.09
C TYR A 116 11.93 -16.98 11.82
N PRO A 117 11.07 -17.19 10.80
CA PRO A 117 11.22 -16.52 9.53
C PRO A 117 10.67 -15.10 9.63
N LEU A 118 11.55 -14.11 9.52
CA LEU A 118 11.14 -12.71 9.40
C LEU A 118 11.78 -12.09 8.16
N LYS A 119 10.94 -11.91 7.13
CA LYS A 119 11.32 -11.34 5.84
C LYS A 119 10.42 -10.16 5.52
N ILE A 120 11.02 -9.10 5.00
CA ILE A 120 10.33 -7.95 4.44
C ILE A 120 11.04 -7.52 3.16
N TYR A 121 10.36 -6.74 2.34
CA TYR A 121 10.93 -6.13 1.15
C TYR A 121 11.17 -4.64 1.36
N LYS A 122 12.19 -4.09 0.70
CA LYS A 122 12.49 -2.65 0.70
C LYS A 122 12.61 -2.15 -0.72
N HIS A 123 11.89 -1.08 -1.03
CA HIS A 123 12.13 -0.27 -2.21
C HIS A 123 13.25 0.72 -1.91
N LYS A 124 14.43 0.56 -2.53
CA LYS A 124 15.64 1.28 -2.12
C LYS A 124 15.53 2.80 -2.32
N ILE A 125 15.00 3.21 -3.47
CA ILE A 125 14.93 4.63 -3.85
C ILE A 125 13.89 5.38 -3.00
N LEU A 126 12.72 4.76 -2.80
CA LEU A 126 11.61 5.38 -2.06
C LEU A 126 11.75 5.20 -0.53
N GLY A 127 12.64 4.32 -0.07
CA GLY A 127 12.78 4.01 1.36
C GLY A 127 11.56 3.33 1.98
N ILE A 128 10.66 2.78 1.15
CA ILE A 128 9.41 2.14 1.61
C ILE A 128 9.67 0.66 1.89
N TYR A 129 9.06 0.16 2.96
CA TYR A 129 9.12 -1.24 3.36
C TYR A 129 7.80 -1.97 3.09
N SER A 130 7.87 -3.28 2.92
CA SER A 130 6.70 -4.15 2.87
C SER A 130 6.08 -4.33 4.26
N ASN A 131 4.82 -4.72 4.28
CA ASN A 131 4.23 -5.28 5.48
C ASN A 131 4.82 -6.67 5.75
N VAL A 132 4.71 -7.15 6.99
CA VAL A 132 5.11 -8.51 7.36
C VAL A 132 4.19 -9.50 6.65
N GLY A 133 4.76 -10.50 5.99
CA GLY A 133 4.01 -11.51 5.24
C GLY A 133 3.41 -11.02 3.91
N GLU A 134 3.61 -9.75 3.53
CA GLU A 134 3.21 -9.23 2.20
C GLU A 134 4.01 -9.98 1.12
N SER A 135 3.33 -10.48 0.08
CA SER A 135 4.02 -11.08 -1.06
C SER A 135 4.81 -10.02 -1.82
N LYS A 136 5.85 -10.46 -2.55
CA LYS A 136 6.67 -9.55 -3.36
C LYS A 136 5.83 -8.82 -4.41
N GLU A 137 4.87 -9.51 -5.01
CA GLU A 137 3.97 -9.01 -6.05
C GLU A 137 3.03 -7.95 -5.48
N ALA A 138 2.43 -8.21 -4.31
CA ALA A 138 1.56 -7.25 -3.63
C ALA A 138 2.34 -5.98 -3.24
N PHE A 139 3.57 -6.15 -2.75
CA PHE A 139 4.45 -5.03 -2.42
C PHE A 139 4.77 -4.19 -3.66
N LEU A 140 5.14 -4.83 -4.78
CA LEU A 140 5.42 -4.15 -6.04
C LEU A 140 4.21 -3.36 -6.57
N MET A 141 3.02 -3.94 -6.52
CA MET A 141 1.78 -3.27 -6.92
C MET A 141 1.53 -2.02 -6.07
N ARG A 142 1.69 -2.12 -4.74
CA ARG A 142 1.53 -0.98 -3.84
C ARG A 142 2.55 0.13 -4.11
N ILE A 143 3.79 -0.23 -4.46
CA ILE A 143 4.81 0.74 -4.86
C ILE A 143 4.41 1.46 -6.15
N ARG A 144 3.96 0.72 -7.18
CA ARG A 144 3.51 1.31 -8.45
C ARG A 144 2.36 2.29 -8.25
N GLN A 145 1.33 1.88 -7.50
CA GLN A 145 0.20 2.76 -7.18
C GLN A 145 0.65 4.04 -6.49
N LYS A 146 1.63 3.96 -5.58
CA LYS A 146 2.15 5.14 -4.90
C LYS A 146 2.94 6.06 -5.84
N ILE A 147 3.77 5.49 -6.71
CA ILE A 147 4.51 6.22 -7.75
C ILE A 147 3.52 6.93 -8.69
N GLU A 148 2.50 6.22 -9.17
CA GLU A 148 1.46 6.77 -10.05
C GLU A 148 0.65 7.89 -9.37
N ALA A 149 0.27 7.70 -8.11
CA ALA A 149 -0.43 8.73 -7.33
C ALA A 149 0.43 9.99 -7.17
N SER A 150 1.72 9.84 -6.83
CA SER A 150 2.65 10.97 -6.71
C SER A 150 2.91 11.66 -8.06
N LEU A 151 3.07 10.89 -9.14
CA LEU A 151 3.16 11.42 -10.51
C LEU A 151 1.93 12.26 -10.86
N SER A 152 0.73 11.70 -10.66
CA SER A 152 -0.52 12.39 -10.96
C SER A 152 -0.67 13.66 -10.13
N GLU A 153 -0.33 13.63 -8.84
CA GLU A 153 -0.40 14.81 -7.98
C GLU A 153 0.55 15.92 -8.46
N GLU A 154 1.77 15.57 -8.87
CA GLU A 154 2.76 16.54 -9.37
C GLU A 154 2.36 17.12 -10.73
N GLU A 155 1.88 16.28 -11.66
CA GLU A 155 1.33 16.72 -12.94
C GLU A 155 0.14 17.67 -12.74
N ASN A 156 -0.80 17.33 -11.87
CA ASN A 156 -1.97 18.17 -11.58
C ASN A 156 -1.56 19.52 -10.98
N LYS A 157 -0.61 19.54 -10.04
CA LYS A 157 -0.06 20.80 -9.48
C LYS A 157 0.55 21.67 -10.58
N LEU A 158 1.28 21.07 -11.52
CA LEU A 158 1.88 21.80 -12.64
C LEU A 158 0.83 22.32 -13.62
N ILE A 159 -0.14 21.49 -13.99
CA ILE A 159 -1.26 21.85 -14.88
C ILE A 159 -2.03 23.03 -14.27
N GLU A 160 -2.37 22.96 -12.98
CA GLU A 160 -3.12 24.01 -12.30
C GLU A 160 -2.32 25.33 -12.23
N LYS A 161 -1.00 25.25 -12.02
CA LYS A 161 -0.11 26.43 -12.10
C LYS A 161 -0.12 27.08 -13.49
N TYR A 162 -0.16 26.28 -14.55
CA TYR A 162 -0.19 26.79 -15.94
C TYR A 162 -1.60 27.25 -16.35
N ARG A 163 -2.66 26.62 -15.83
CA ARG A 163 -4.06 27.01 -16.07
C ARG A 163 -4.28 28.50 -15.77
N LYS A 164 -3.82 28.96 -14.60
CA LYS A 164 -3.92 30.38 -14.20
C LYS A 164 -3.22 31.33 -15.18
N LYS A 165 -2.10 30.90 -15.77
CA LYS A 165 -1.37 31.69 -16.78
C LYS A 165 -2.15 31.76 -18.09
N PHE A 166 -2.69 30.64 -18.55
CA PHE A 166 -3.52 30.58 -19.76
C PHE A 166 -4.80 31.40 -19.60
N GLU A 167 -5.47 31.33 -18.45
CA GLU A 167 -6.65 32.14 -18.15
C GLU A 167 -6.35 33.63 -18.22
N ASN A 168 -5.24 34.09 -17.65
CA ASN A 168 -4.83 35.48 -17.74
C ASN A 168 -4.59 35.92 -19.21
N ILE A 169 -3.90 35.09 -20.01
CA ILE A 169 -3.67 35.39 -21.43
C ILE A 169 -4.99 35.44 -22.20
N ARG A 170 -5.86 34.44 -22.02
CA ARG A 170 -7.17 34.38 -22.68
C ARG A 170 -8.06 35.56 -22.30
N HIS A 171 -8.07 35.95 -21.03
CA HIS A 171 -8.79 37.13 -20.56
C HIS A 171 -8.28 38.42 -21.23
N ARG A 172 -6.96 38.59 -21.34
CA ARG A 172 -6.36 39.74 -22.03
C ARG A 172 -6.68 39.76 -23.53
N ILE A 173 -6.59 38.62 -24.22
CA ILE A 173 -6.98 38.51 -25.64
C ILE A 173 -8.45 38.89 -25.81
N SER A 174 -9.34 38.36 -24.96
CA SER A 174 -10.77 38.69 -25.00
C SER A 174 -11.01 40.18 -24.81
N SER A 175 -10.36 40.79 -23.81
CA SER A 175 -10.43 42.25 -23.56
C SER A 175 -9.96 43.08 -24.76
N TYR A 176 -8.88 42.68 -25.43
CA TYR A 176 -8.40 43.40 -26.62
C TYR A 176 -9.31 43.22 -27.83
N ARG A 177 -9.87 42.03 -28.04
CA ARG A 177 -10.88 41.79 -29.09
C ARG A 177 -12.11 42.66 -28.88
N GLU A 178 -12.57 42.78 -27.65
CA GLU A 178 -13.69 43.64 -27.30
C GLU A 178 -13.40 45.13 -27.59
N LYS A 179 -12.21 45.60 -27.22
CA LYS A 179 -11.77 46.98 -27.56
C LYS A 179 -11.72 47.20 -29.08
N ILE A 180 -11.24 46.23 -29.86
CA ILE A 180 -11.24 46.30 -31.32
C ILE A 180 -12.68 46.40 -31.86
N ARG A 181 -13.62 45.59 -31.32
CA ARG A 181 -15.03 45.62 -31.72
C ARG A 181 -15.63 47.01 -31.52
N ILE A 182 -15.46 47.60 -30.34
CA ILE A 182 -15.93 48.97 -30.02
C ILE A 182 -15.32 49.99 -30.99
N LEU A 183 -13.99 49.93 -31.23
CA LEU A 183 -13.32 50.85 -32.15
C LEU A 183 -13.82 50.73 -33.59
N LYS A 184 -14.16 49.52 -34.05
CA LYS A 184 -14.75 49.31 -35.38
C LYS A 184 -16.14 49.94 -35.48
N THR A 185 -17.01 49.73 -34.49
CA THR A 185 -18.34 50.38 -34.44
C THR A 185 -18.22 51.90 -34.44
N ASP A 186 -17.27 52.46 -33.69
CA ASP A 186 -17.01 53.92 -33.67
C ASP A 186 -16.57 54.44 -35.04
N ILE A 187 -15.69 53.71 -35.74
CA ILE A 187 -15.23 54.08 -37.09
C ILE A 187 -16.42 54.08 -38.05
N GLU A 188 -17.28 53.05 -38.04
CA GLU A 188 -18.47 52.99 -38.88
C GLU A 188 -19.42 54.18 -38.64
N GLY A 189 -19.57 54.62 -37.38
CA GLY A 189 -20.33 55.81 -37.03
C GLY A 189 -19.72 57.10 -37.60
N LEU A 190 -18.39 57.24 -37.49
CA LEU A 190 -17.65 58.38 -38.06
C LEU A 190 -17.68 58.38 -39.60
N GLU A 191 -17.60 57.21 -40.24
CA GLU A 191 -17.71 57.07 -41.70
C GLU A 191 -19.11 57.45 -42.19
N ARG A 192 -20.17 57.05 -41.47
CA ARG A 192 -21.55 57.52 -41.74
C ARG A 192 -21.66 59.05 -41.65
N GLN A 193 -21.07 59.67 -40.63
CA GLN A 193 -21.03 61.13 -40.52
C GLN A 193 -20.30 61.76 -41.72
N LEU A 194 -19.14 61.23 -42.09
CA LEU A 194 -18.35 61.69 -43.24
C LEU A 194 -19.15 61.60 -44.57
N ASN A 195 -19.94 60.54 -44.74
CA ASN A 195 -20.82 60.35 -45.89
C ASN A 195 -21.97 61.36 -45.93
N LEU A 196 -22.55 61.72 -44.79
CA LEU A 196 -23.57 62.78 -44.71
C LEU A 196 -22.99 64.16 -45.06
N TYR A 197 -21.77 64.46 -44.61
CA TYR A 197 -21.10 65.72 -44.96
C TYR A 197 -20.75 65.79 -46.46
N SER A 198 -20.39 64.68 -47.09
CA SER A 198 -20.11 64.63 -48.53
C SER A 198 -21.39 64.70 -49.38
N ALA A 199 -22.49 64.07 -48.97
CA ALA A 199 -23.81 64.22 -49.61
C ALA A 199 -24.34 65.67 -49.52
N GLY A 200 -24.14 66.35 -48.39
CA GLY A 200 -24.47 67.77 -48.22
C GLY A 200 -23.57 68.74 -48.99
N THR A 201 -22.46 68.25 -49.58
CA THR A 201 -21.54 69.08 -50.37
C THR A 201 -22.09 69.32 -51.79
N ILE A 202 -22.83 68.36 -52.37
CA ILE A 202 -23.52 68.52 -53.67
C ILE A 202 -24.60 69.61 -53.60
N PHE A 203 -25.33 69.72 -52.49
CA PHE A 203 -26.34 70.77 -52.27
C PHE A 203 -25.77 72.16 -51.97
N SER A 204 -24.47 72.26 -51.64
CA SER A 204 -23.84 73.53 -51.22
C SER A 204 -23.07 74.27 -52.32
N LEU A 205 -22.85 73.63 -53.48
CA LEU A 205 -22.23 74.27 -54.65
C LEU A 205 -23.10 75.39 -55.27
N ILE A 206 -24.35 75.54 -54.83
CA ILE A 206 -25.27 76.61 -55.26
C ILE A 206 -25.15 77.88 -54.39
N SER A 207 -24.48 77.85 -53.22
CA SER A 207 -24.36 79.01 -52.33
C SER A 207 -22.90 79.31 -51.96
N ARG A 208 -22.33 80.35 -52.58
CA ARG A 208 -20.91 80.79 -52.48
C ARG A 208 -20.46 81.35 -51.11
N ARG A 209 -21.03 80.93 -49.97
CA ARG A 209 -20.65 81.51 -48.66
C ARG A 209 -20.26 80.57 -47.52
N THR A 210 -20.17 79.24 -47.68
CA THR A 210 -19.86 78.34 -46.52
C THR A 210 -19.00 77.09 -46.80
N ALA A 211 -17.99 77.17 -47.69
CA ALA A 211 -17.15 76.01 -48.04
C ALA A 211 -16.01 75.70 -47.03
N TYR A 212 -15.41 76.70 -46.37
CA TYR A 212 -14.18 76.50 -45.58
C TYR A 212 -14.38 75.79 -44.21
N SER A 213 -15.51 75.97 -43.51
CA SER A 213 -15.73 75.35 -42.18
C SER A 213 -16.10 73.86 -42.26
N LYS A 214 -16.72 73.42 -43.37
CA LYS A 214 -17.15 72.03 -43.59
C LYS A 214 -16.00 71.12 -44.00
N ILE A 215 -15.04 71.62 -44.79
CA ILE A 215 -13.80 70.91 -45.17
C ILE A 215 -12.93 70.61 -43.95
N ALA A 216 -12.77 71.59 -43.04
CA ALA A 216 -12.04 71.40 -41.78
C ALA A 216 -12.66 70.34 -40.87
N THR A 217 -13.99 70.21 -40.88
CA THR A 217 -14.72 69.22 -40.07
C THR A 217 -14.56 67.81 -40.64
N ALA A 218 -14.65 67.64 -41.97
CA ALA A 218 -14.39 66.37 -42.65
C ALA A 218 -12.95 65.88 -42.46
N ALA A 219 -11.96 66.78 -42.51
CA ALA A 219 -10.56 66.46 -42.23
C ALA A 219 -10.37 65.93 -40.80
N ARG A 220 -10.95 66.61 -39.80
CA ARG A 220 -10.90 66.15 -38.40
C ARG A 220 -11.57 64.79 -38.17
N ILE A 221 -12.65 64.48 -38.88
CA ILE A 221 -13.31 63.15 -38.81
C ILE A 221 -12.38 62.07 -39.38
N ARG A 222 -11.72 62.33 -40.52
CA ARG A 222 -10.72 61.41 -41.09
C ARG A 222 -9.54 61.18 -40.15
N ASP A 223 -9.02 62.23 -39.51
CA ASP A 223 -7.92 62.08 -38.54
C ASP A 223 -8.32 61.19 -37.36
N ARG A 224 -9.54 61.38 -36.82
CA ARG A 224 -10.07 60.52 -35.74
C ARG A 224 -10.20 59.06 -36.19
N ILE A 225 -10.67 58.81 -37.42
CA ILE A 225 -10.74 57.47 -38.01
C ILE A 225 -9.33 56.87 -38.09
N ASN A 226 -8.36 57.61 -38.61
CA ASN A 226 -6.96 57.15 -38.74
C ASN A 226 -6.35 56.80 -37.38
N ILE A 227 -6.54 57.63 -36.35
CA ILE A 227 -6.08 57.35 -34.98
C ILE A 227 -6.72 56.06 -34.44
N LYS A 228 -8.02 55.86 -34.64
CA LYS A 228 -8.71 54.63 -34.20
C LYS A 228 -8.22 53.39 -34.96
N ARG A 229 -7.96 53.50 -36.27
CA ARG A 229 -7.37 52.42 -37.08
C ARG A 229 -5.97 52.04 -36.61
N GLU A 230 -5.13 53.02 -36.27
CA GLU A 230 -3.80 52.73 -35.71
C GLU A 230 -3.89 52.04 -34.34
N LYS A 231 -4.85 52.46 -33.50
CA LYS A 231 -5.13 51.80 -32.22
C LYS A 231 -5.58 50.34 -32.41
N ILE A 232 -6.39 50.04 -33.43
CA ILE A 232 -6.74 48.66 -33.79
C ILE A 232 -5.48 47.86 -34.14
N ARG A 233 -4.61 48.39 -35.02
CA ARG A 233 -3.35 47.71 -35.39
C ARG A 233 -2.43 47.42 -34.20
N LEU A 234 -2.37 48.32 -33.23
CA LEU A 234 -1.61 48.11 -31.99
C LEU A 234 -2.21 46.99 -31.14
N LEU A 235 -3.54 46.96 -30.99
CA LEU A 235 -4.23 45.89 -30.26
C LEU A 235 -4.09 44.54 -30.95
N GLU A 236 -4.14 44.50 -32.28
CA GLU A 236 -3.92 43.27 -33.07
C GLU A 236 -2.49 42.74 -32.89
N ARG A 237 -1.48 43.62 -32.91
CA ARG A 237 -0.09 43.24 -32.59
C ARG A 237 0.06 42.66 -31.18
N GLU A 238 -0.61 43.25 -30.20
CA GLU A 238 -0.58 42.76 -28.82
C GLU A 238 -1.30 41.41 -28.67
N ILE A 239 -2.40 41.18 -29.39
CA ILE A 239 -3.06 39.86 -29.46
C ILE A 239 -2.10 38.82 -30.04
N GLU A 240 -1.39 39.15 -31.11
CA GLU A 240 -0.43 38.22 -31.72
C GLU A 240 0.73 37.90 -30.78
N ARG A 241 1.25 38.91 -30.07
CA ARG A 241 2.25 38.71 -29.02
C ARG A 241 1.75 37.78 -27.92
N LEU A 242 0.50 37.93 -27.47
CA LEU A 242 -0.12 37.06 -26.47
C LEU A 242 -0.30 35.63 -26.98
N ARG A 243 -0.64 35.43 -28.26
CA ARG A 243 -0.72 34.11 -28.88
C ARG A 243 0.64 33.42 -28.94
N SER A 244 1.70 34.13 -29.30
CA SER A 244 3.06 33.59 -29.25
C SER A 244 3.46 33.20 -27.81
N GLN A 245 3.08 34.01 -26.82
CA GLN A 245 3.29 33.66 -25.41
C GLN A 245 2.51 32.41 -24.99
N GLU A 246 1.26 32.25 -25.44
CA GLU A 246 0.45 31.05 -25.20
C GLU A 246 1.10 29.80 -25.80
N PHE A 247 1.63 29.90 -27.02
CA PHE A 247 2.36 28.81 -27.68
C PHE A 247 3.61 28.40 -26.88
N ILE A 248 4.45 29.38 -26.49
CA ILE A 248 5.66 29.11 -25.69
C ILE A 248 5.29 28.43 -24.36
N LEU A 249 4.27 28.94 -23.65
CA LEU A 249 3.81 28.33 -22.40
C LEU A 249 3.30 26.90 -22.58
N THR A 250 2.68 26.60 -23.72
CA THR A 250 2.22 25.24 -24.06
C THR A 250 3.39 24.29 -24.21
N GLU A 251 4.42 24.69 -24.96
CA GLU A 251 5.63 23.87 -25.15
C GLU A 251 6.42 23.73 -23.84
N GLU A 252 6.49 24.77 -23.02
CA GLU A 252 7.08 24.67 -21.67
C GLU A 252 6.33 23.67 -20.78
N LEU A 253 4.99 23.70 -20.78
CA LEU A 253 4.17 22.79 -19.99
C LEU A 253 4.42 21.34 -20.41
N LYS A 254 4.38 21.05 -21.72
CA LYS A 254 4.67 19.72 -22.28
C LYS A 254 6.06 19.24 -21.85
N ASN A 255 7.08 20.06 -22.05
CA ASN A 255 8.46 19.70 -21.67
C ASN A 255 8.61 19.42 -20.17
N LYS A 256 7.91 20.18 -19.31
CA LYS A 256 7.94 19.95 -17.87
C LYS A 256 7.19 18.69 -17.46
N LEU A 257 6.04 18.41 -18.04
CA LEU A 257 5.30 17.15 -17.80
C LEU A 257 6.15 15.93 -18.22
N GLU A 258 6.80 15.98 -19.38
CA GLU A 258 7.70 14.91 -19.84
C GLU A 258 8.90 14.70 -18.90
N LYS A 259 9.48 15.78 -18.35
CA LYS A 259 10.55 15.66 -17.35
C LYS A 259 10.07 15.01 -16.05
N ILE A 260 8.87 15.36 -15.58
CA ILE A 260 8.26 14.71 -14.41
C ILE A 260 8.09 13.22 -14.70
N ARG A 261 7.46 12.85 -15.82
CA ARG A 261 7.25 11.44 -16.19
C ARG A 261 8.56 10.65 -16.22
N LYS A 262 9.58 11.15 -16.91
CA LYS A 262 10.90 10.51 -17.00
C LYS A 262 11.51 10.25 -15.63
N HIS A 263 11.41 11.22 -14.71
CA HIS A 263 11.93 11.07 -13.35
C HIS A 263 11.30 9.88 -12.61
N TYR A 264 10.00 9.62 -12.77
CA TYR A 264 9.30 8.53 -12.07
C TYR A 264 9.48 7.16 -12.75
N TYR A 265 9.77 7.10 -14.06
CA TYR A 265 10.06 5.83 -14.75
C TYR A 265 11.33 5.15 -14.23
N ASP A 266 12.39 5.92 -13.96
CA ASP A 266 13.68 5.41 -13.47
C ASP A 266 13.60 4.80 -12.05
N VAL A 267 12.53 5.09 -11.31
CA VAL A 267 12.36 4.68 -9.91
C VAL A 267 11.81 3.26 -9.76
N ASN A 268 11.29 2.64 -10.82
CA ASN A 268 10.44 1.44 -10.72
C ASN A 268 11.15 0.12 -10.32
N GLU A 269 12.48 0.02 -10.36
CA GLU A 269 13.15 -1.30 -10.32
C GLU A 269 14.25 -1.48 -9.26
N THR A 270 13.96 -1.22 -7.98
CA THR A 270 14.90 -1.61 -6.90
C THR A 270 14.23 -2.14 -5.64
N VAL A 271 13.54 -3.28 -5.75
CA VAL A 271 13.08 -4.04 -4.58
C VAL A 271 14.16 -5.02 -4.12
N LYS A 272 14.52 -4.98 -2.83
CA LYS A 272 15.39 -5.97 -2.18
C LYS A 272 14.67 -6.71 -1.06
N GLU A 273 14.88 -8.01 -0.98
CA GLU A 273 14.53 -8.81 0.21
C GLU A 273 15.49 -8.45 1.34
N MET A 274 14.94 -8.26 2.54
CA MET A 274 15.67 -8.09 3.79
C MET A 274 15.20 -9.14 4.77
N ARG A 275 16.15 -9.96 5.24
CA ARG A 275 15.92 -10.90 6.35
C ARG A 275 16.25 -10.18 7.64
N LEU A 276 15.34 -10.24 8.60
CA LEU A 276 15.53 -9.65 9.91
C LEU A 276 15.61 -10.78 10.93
N HIS A 277 16.46 -10.59 11.93
CA HIS A 277 16.50 -11.46 13.08
C HIS A 277 15.66 -10.87 14.21
N ILE A 278 14.84 -11.72 14.83
CA ILE A 278 14.22 -11.41 16.10
C ILE A 278 15.28 -11.46 17.21
N LYS A 279 15.04 -10.80 18.34
CA LYS A 279 15.91 -10.88 19.53
C LYS A 279 15.39 -11.97 20.46
N LYS A 280 16.26 -12.57 21.26
CA LYS A 280 15.83 -13.52 22.30
C LYS A 280 14.84 -12.88 23.30
N SER A 281 14.96 -11.58 23.55
CA SER A 281 14.04 -10.82 24.40
C SER A 281 12.64 -10.62 23.81
N GLU A 282 12.47 -10.82 22.50
CA GLU A 282 11.19 -10.76 21.79
C GLU A 282 10.47 -12.13 21.81
N ILE A 283 11.06 -13.15 22.44
CA ILE A 283 10.55 -14.51 22.54
C ILE A 283 10.22 -14.83 23.99
N GLU A 284 8.95 -15.11 24.25
CA GLU A 284 8.46 -15.56 25.54
C GLU A 284 8.04 -17.02 25.47
N ILE A 285 8.54 -17.86 26.39
CA ILE A 285 8.04 -19.21 26.58
C ILE A 285 7.00 -19.13 27.69
N ARG A 286 5.72 -19.14 27.32
CA ARG A 286 4.60 -18.88 28.22
C ARG A 286 4.28 -20.08 29.10
N GLU A 287 4.28 -21.26 28.49
CA GLU A 287 3.93 -22.48 29.20
C GLU A 287 4.66 -23.68 28.60
N ILE A 288 5.14 -24.56 29.48
CA ILE A 288 5.50 -25.94 29.15
C ILE A 288 4.63 -26.83 30.04
N SER A 289 3.90 -27.75 29.42
CA SER A 289 3.02 -28.68 30.11
C SER A 289 3.09 -30.07 29.49
N ILE A 290 2.68 -31.07 30.26
CA ILE A 290 2.46 -32.42 29.75
C ILE A 290 1.00 -32.51 29.31
N VAL A 291 0.78 -32.95 28.07
CA VAL A 291 -0.55 -33.25 27.54
C VAL A 291 -0.64 -34.74 27.27
N TRP A 292 -1.54 -35.40 27.98
CA TRP A 292 -1.81 -36.82 27.87
C TRP A 292 -2.82 -37.08 26.76
N VAL A 293 -2.35 -37.72 25.69
CA VAL A 293 -3.14 -38.04 24.50
C VAL A 293 -3.76 -39.42 24.66
N PRO A 294 -5.10 -39.56 24.57
CA PRO A 294 -5.75 -40.86 24.67
C PRO A 294 -5.54 -41.65 23.38
N LEU A 295 -4.93 -42.82 23.49
CA LEU A 295 -4.67 -43.75 22.38
C LEU A 295 -5.35 -45.09 22.63
N SER A 296 -5.68 -45.79 21.55
CA SER A 296 -5.89 -47.25 21.59
C SER A 296 -4.63 -47.96 21.10
N LEU A 297 -4.28 -49.03 21.82
CA LEU A 297 -3.14 -49.89 21.56
C LEU A 297 -3.63 -51.26 21.13
N ASP A 298 -2.85 -51.89 20.26
CA ASP A 298 -2.96 -53.31 19.97
C ASP A 298 -2.74 -54.13 21.25
N SER A 299 -3.62 -55.06 21.59
CA SER A 299 -3.51 -55.82 22.85
C SER A 299 -2.35 -56.80 22.88
N ALA A 300 -1.88 -57.30 21.73
CA ALA A 300 -0.78 -58.25 21.66
C ALA A 300 0.59 -57.55 21.67
N SER A 301 0.75 -56.51 20.85
CA SER A 301 2.03 -55.80 20.66
C SER A 301 2.17 -54.53 21.49
N LEU A 302 1.09 -54.04 22.10
CA LEU A 302 1.00 -52.75 22.81
C LEU A 302 1.41 -51.53 21.97
N LYS A 303 1.46 -51.68 20.64
CA LYS A 303 1.76 -50.57 19.73
C LYS A 303 0.55 -49.65 19.57
N PRO A 304 0.75 -48.32 19.52
CA PRO A 304 -0.32 -47.37 19.22
C PRO A 304 -0.99 -47.64 17.87
N ARG A 305 -2.32 -47.75 17.87
CA ARG A 305 -3.14 -47.97 16.66
C ARG A 305 -3.98 -46.77 16.29
N ARG A 306 -4.54 -46.06 17.27
CA ARG A 306 -5.48 -44.96 17.00
C ARG A 306 -5.35 -43.87 18.04
N ASN A 307 -5.43 -42.63 17.59
CA ASN A 307 -5.66 -41.48 18.48
C ASN A 307 -7.16 -41.35 18.76
N LEU A 308 -7.56 -41.51 20.02
CA LEU A 308 -8.97 -41.48 20.44
C LEU A 308 -9.50 -40.05 20.62
N TYR A 309 -8.65 -39.03 20.54
CA TYR A 309 -9.05 -37.62 20.50
C TYR A 309 -9.33 -37.17 19.05
N THR A 310 -8.44 -37.46 18.10
CA THR A 310 -8.61 -37.07 16.68
C THR A 310 -9.37 -38.11 15.85
N GLY A 311 -9.45 -39.35 16.31
CA GLY A 311 -10.06 -40.48 15.62
C GLY A 311 -9.17 -41.12 14.54
N LYS A 312 -7.96 -40.61 14.31
CA LYS A 312 -7.05 -41.06 13.25
C LYS A 312 -6.32 -42.33 13.63
N TYR A 313 -6.13 -43.22 12.65
CA TYR A 313 -5.22 -44.35 12.78
C TYR A 313 -3.77 -43.87 12.76
N LEU A 314 -2.93 -44.58 13.50
CA LEU A 314 -1.50 -44.34 13.63
C LEU A 314 -0.78 -45.44 12.85
N ASP A 315 -0.01 -45.06 11.84
CA ASP A 315 0.77 -46.03 11.09
C ASP A 315 1.90 -46.55 11.99
N SER A 316 2.23 -47.83 11.86
CA SER A 316 3.20 -48.59 12.67
C SER A 316 4.60 -47.96 12.78
N ASN A 317 4.89 -46.93 11.97
CA ASN A 317 6.19 -46.26 11.82
C ASN A 317 6.11 -44.72 12.05
N SER A 318 5.08 -44.20 12.73
CA SER A 318 4.89 -42.74 12.93
C SER A 318 5.57 -42.19 14.17
#